data_AF-A0A930SE12-F1
#
_entry.id   AF-A0A930SE12-F1
#
_cell.length_a   1.000
_cell.length_b   1.000
_cell.length_c   1.000
_cell.angle_alpha   90.00
_cell.angle_beta   90.00
_cell.angle_gamma   90.00
#
_symmetry.space_group_name_H-M   'P 1'
#
loop_
_entity.id
_entity.type
_entity.pdbx_description
1 polymer ?
#
loop_
_entity_poly.entity_id
_entity_poly.type
_entity_poly.pdbx_seq_one_letter_code
_entity_poly.pdbx_strand_id
1 'polypeptide(L)' 'MKDSIVNEVMEMVDTFLSLVTIEDELDRQLAAAYIFGMVNGTAQKESLTPEDVQALMVHIGIDKLTYSEEVAYQM' A
#
# COMPACT_ATOMS: atom_id res chain seq x y z
N MET A 1 -1.22 12.09 -9.39
CA MET A 1 -2.43 11.49 -8.79
C MET A 1 -3.24 12.54 -8.04
N LYS A 2 -4.57 12.41 -7.94
CA LYS A 2 -5.40 13.35 -7.14
C LYS A 2 -5.20 13.07 -5.65
N ASP A 3 -4.97 14.11 -4.85
CA ASP A 3 -4.79 13.99 -3.40
C ASP A 3 -5.94 13.25 -2.70
N SER A 4 -7.16 13.40 -3.22
CA SER A 4 -8.35 12.69 -2.71
C SER A 4 -8.21 11.17 -2.80
N ILE A 5 -7.60 10.66 -3.86
CA ILE A 5 -7.41 9.21 -4.09
C ILE A 5 -6.29 8.68 -3.20
N VAL A 6 -5.20 9.45 -3.06
CA VAL A 6 -4.09 9.10 -2.16
C VAL A 6 -4.60 8.99 -0.71
N ASN A 7 -5.41 9.95 -0.26
CA ASN A 7 -5.99 9.94 1.08
C ASN A 7 -6.94 8.75 1.28
N GLU A 8 -7.82 8.46 0.31
CA GLU A 8 -8.73 7.30 0.36
C GLU A 8 -7.93 5.99 0.50
N VAL A 9 -6.87 5.82 -0.31
CA VAL A 9 -6.00 4.64 -0.24
C VAL A 9 -5.32 4.54 1.13
N MET A 10 -4.76 5.64 1.63
CA MET A 10 -4.08 5.63 2.94
C MET A 10 -5.03 5.30 4.09
N GLU A 11 -6.26 5.83 4.07
CA GLU A 11 -7.29 5.50 5.08
C GLU A 11 -7.72 4.03 5.02
N MET A 12 -7.86 3.46 3.81
CA MET A 12 -8.15 2.02 3.65
C MET A 12 -7.01 1.16 4.20
N VAL A 13 -5.77 1.54 3.94
CA VAL A 13 -4.57 0.85 4.45
C VAL A 13 -4.51 0.94 5.98
N ASP A 14 -4.72 2.11 6.56
CA ASP A 14 -4.75 2.30 8.02
C ASP A 14 -5.84 1.46 8.68
N THR A 15 -7.03 1.43 8.05
CA THR A 15 -8.14 0.59 8.53
C THR A 15 -7.75 -0.88 8.51
N PHE A 16 -7.18 -1.39 7.41
CA PHE A 16 -6.72 -2.77 7.34
C PHE A 16 -5.63 -3.08 8.38
N LEU A 17 -4.62 -2.23 8.50
CA LEU A 17 -3.53 -2.41 9.45
C LEU A 17 -3.99 -2.34 10.92
N SER A 18 -5.08 -1.65 11.21
CA SER A 18 -5.69 -1.65 12.55
C SER A 18 -6.37 -2.99 12.92
N LEU A 19 -6.67 -3.83 11.93
CA LEU A 19 -7.39 -5.11 12.10
C LEU A 19 -6.45 -6.31 12.15
N VAL A 20 -5.19 -6.15 11.75
CA VAL A 20 -4.20 -7.23 11.68
C VAL A 20 -3.06 -6.99 12.66
N THR A 21 -2.48 -8.07 13.16
CA THR A 21 -1.24 -8.02 13.94
C THR A 21 -0.09 -8.43 13.02
N ILE A 22 0.97 -7.64 12.98
CA ILE A 22 2.19 -7.93 12.22
C ILE A 22 3.27 -8.27 13.23
N GLU A 23 3.65 -9.54 13.33
CA GLU A 23 4.66 -10.01 14.30
C GLU A 23 6.03 -10.21 13.65
N ASP A 24 6.06 -10.62 12.38
CA ASP A 24 7.29 -10.90 11.66
C ASP A 24 7.28 -10.43 10.19
N GLU A 25 8.37 -10.76 9.46
CA GLU A 25 8.51 -10.38 8.06
C GLU A 25 7.51 -11.07 7.14
N LEU A 26 7.11 -12.31 7.45
CA LEU A 26 6.13 -13.02 6.64
C LEU A 26 4.76 -12.34 6.76
N ASP A 27 4.35 -11.95 7.96
CA ASP A 27 3.12 -11.19 8.18
C ASP A 27 3.14 -9.87 7.41
N ARG A 28 4.28 -9.17 7.45
CA ARG A 28 4.46 -7.91 6.74
C ARG A 28 4.37 -8.07 5.23
N GLN A 29 4.97 -9.11 4.67
CA GLN A 29 4.87 -9.44 3.24
C GLN A 29 3.44 -9.82 2.83
N LEU A 30 2.74 -10.58 3.68
CA LEU A 30 1.32 -10.92 3.46
C LEU A 30 0.43 -9.68 3.50
N ALA A 31 0.67 -8.77 4.45
CA ALA A 31 0.00 -7.48 4.54
C ALA A 31 0.27 -6.63 3.29
N ALA A 32 1.53 -6.55 2.84
CA ALA A 32 1.91 -5.87 1.60
C ALA A 32 1.18 -6.42 0.38
N ALA A 33 1.13 -7.74 0.22
CA ALA A 33 0.45 -8.38 -0.90
C ALA A 33 -1.07 -8.13 -0.88
N TYR A 34 -1.69 -8.15 0.29
CA TYR A 34 -3.10 -7.83 0.45
C TYR A 34 -3.39 -6.36 0.10
N ILE A 35 -2.56 -5.44 0.60
CA ILE A 35 -2.65 -4.01 0.29
C ILE A 35 -2.47 -3.77 -1.20
N PHE A 36 -1.52 -4.44 -1.87
CA PHE A 36 -1.37 -4.36 -3.31
C PHE A 36 -2.66 -4.73 -4.04
N GLY A 37 -3.35 -5.79 -3.60
CA GLY A 37 -4.68 -6.15 -4.13
C GLY A 37 -5.72 -5.04 -3.95
N MET A 38 -5.80 -4.44 -2.76
CA MET A 38 -6.72 -3.32 -2.48
C MET A 38 -6.41 -2.09 -3.34
N VAL A 39 -5.14 -1.72 -3.45
CA VAL A 39 -4.67 -0.58 -4.26
C VAL A 39 -4.99 -0.83 -5.72
N ASN A 40 -4.76 -2.03 -6.26
CA ASN A 40 -5.10 -2.36 -7.65
C ASN A 40 -6.61 -2.31 -7.92
N GLY A 41 -7.45 -2.76 -6.97
CA GLY A 41 -8.90 -2.61 -7.11
C GLY A 41 -9.34 -1.14 -7.19
N THR A 42 -8.72 -0.28 -6.38
CA THR A 42 -8.95 1.16 -6.41
C THR A 42 -8.42 1.79 -7.70
N ALA A 43 -7.23 1.38 -8.14
CA ALA A 43 -6.61 1.82 -9.38
C ALA A 43 -7.47 1.50 -10.60
N GLN A 44 -8.08 0.32 -10.63
CA GLN A 44 -9.01 -0.05 -11.70
C GLN A 44 -10.24 0.86 -11.73
N LYS A 45 -10.82 1.17 -10.56
CA LYS A 45 -11.99 2.05 -10.43
C LYS A 45 -11.67 3.49 -10.86
N GLU A 46 -10.52 4.00 -10.43
CA GLU A 46 -10.11 5.40 -10.63
C GLU A 46 -9.25 5.62 -11.88
N SER A 47 -9.00 4.56 -12.67
CA SER A 47 -8.16 4.58 -13.87
C SER A 47 -6.73 5.09 -13.61
N LEU A 48 -6.12 4.67 -12.50
CA LEU A 48 -4.72 4.98 -12.20
C LEU A 48 -3.76 4.20 -13.09
N THR A 49 -2.60 4.77 -13.38
CA THR A 49 -1.57 4.07 -14.15
C THR A 49 -0.81 3.08 -13.26
N PRO A 50 -0.11 2.09 -13.84
CA PRO A 50 0.79 1.21 -13.08
C PRO A 50 1.86 1.99 -12.28
N GLU A 51 2.36 3.11 -12.81
CA GLU A 51 3.32 3.97 -12.12
C GLU A 51 2.71 4.68 -10.91
N ASP A 52 1.45 5.12 -11.00
CA ASP A 52 0.72 5.67 -9.85
C ASP A 52 0.55 4.59 -8.75
N VAL A 53 0.22 3.35 -9.14
CA VAL A 53 0.11 2.21 -8.20
C VAL A 53 1.45 1.90 -7.55
N GLN A 54 2.53 1.86 -8.32
CA GLN A 54 3.87 1.62 -7.79
C GLN A 54 4.27 2.72 -6.82
N ALA A 55 4.02 4.00 -7.15
CA ALA A 55 4.31 5.12 -6.26
C ALA A 55 3.53 5.01 -4.93
N LEU A 56 2.25 4.63 -4.98
CA LEU A 56 1.46 4.36 -3.77
C LEU A 56 2.08 3.23 -2.94
N MET A 57 2.46 2.13 -3.57
CA MET A 57 3.05 0.98 -2.88
C MET A 57 4.38 1.32 -2.21
N VAL A 58 5.23 2.13 -2.85
CA VAL A 58 6.48 2.63 -2.25
C VAL A 58 6.17 3.46 -1.00
N HIS A 59 5.24 4.42 -1.09
CA HIS A 59 4.85 5.25 0.05
C HIS A 59 4.25 4.43 1.20
N ILE A 60 3.36 3.49 0.90
CA ILE A 60 2.80 2.56 1.88
C ILE A 60 3.90 1.70 2.51
N GLY A 61 4.83 1.19 1.71
CA GLY A 61 5.94 0.38 2.17
C GLY A 61 6.76 1.09 3.24
N ILE A 62 7.10 2.36 3.00
CA ILE A 62 7.87 3.21 3.92
C ILE A 62 7.01 3.62 5.11
N ASP A 63 5.88 4.28 4.87
CA ASP A 63 5.12 5.01 5.90
C ASP A 63 4.27 4.10 6.77
N LYS A 64 3.80 2.97 6.22
CA LYS A 64 2.81 2.09 6.86
C LYS A 64 3.39 0.73 7.24
N LEU A 65 4.26 0.17 6.41
CA LEU A 65 4.85 -1.14 6.64
C LEU A 65 6.27 -1.07 7.21
N THR A 66 6.83 0.12 7.41
CA THR A 66 8.16 0.34 8.00
C THR A 66 9.30 -0.38 7.26
N TYR A 67 9.16 -0.53 5.95
CA TYR A 67 10.26 -0.97 5.10
C TYR A 67 11.30 0.14 4.94
N SER A 68 12.55 -0.25 4.70
CA SER A 68 13.54 0.70 4.20
C SER A 68 13.15 1.17 2.80
N GLU A 69 13.61 2.35 2.40
CA GLU A 69 13.39 2.87 1.04
C GLU A 69 13.84 1.85 -0.02
N GLU A 70 15.01 1.23 0.17
CA GLU A 70 15.55 0.22 -0.74
C GLU A 70 14.60 -0.96 -0.97
N VAL A 71 13.97 -1.47 0.10
CA VAL A 71 13.01 -2.57 0.00
C VAL A 71 11.70 -2.07 -0.59
N ALA A 72 11.23 -0.88 -0.20
CA ALA A 72 10.00 -0.30 -0.72
C ALA A 72 10.06 -0.05 -2.24
N TYR A 73 11.21 0.35 -2.78
CA TYR A 73 11.40 0.52 -4.24
C TYR A 73 11.31 -0.80 -5.04
N GLN A 74 11.36 -1.96 -4.38
CA GLN A 74 11.22 -3.28 -5.02
C GLN A 74 9.77 -3.80 -5.00
N MET A 75 8.85 -3.07 -4.37
CA MET A 75 7.43 -3.42 -4.28
C MET A 75 6.65 -3.12 -5.57
#